data_AF-A0A5K3FJT7-F1
#
_entry.id   AF-A0A5K3FJT7-F1
#
_cell.length_a   1.000
_cell.length_b   1.000
_cell.length_c   1.000
_cell.angle_alpha   90.00
_cell.angle_beta   90.00
_cell.angle_gamma   90.00
#
_symmetry.space_group_name_H-M   'P 1'
#
loop_
_entity.id
_entity.type
_entity.pdbx_description
1 polymer ?
#
loop_
_entity_poly.entity_id
_entity_poly.type
_entity_poly.pdbx_seq_one_letter_code
_entity_poly.pdbx_strand_id
1 'polypeptide(L)'
;MEPYEEDAQEKADVDGKEPLLIQRLRRLSFAAFGHIREFANPVELHEVSQDAYALALQPLLIRLRILGPDHPDTAYFLRYRGATHADNGAMSQCLGFWRYAVQLQRVFLEPLCFIAQSAFLGFAELFNVILSNRYSGLRAVHLQPRLILECIDAIIDNIERGMDYSYEVWNKRKPWSYSTADKEATNFHRQIRACLHFISLTIFYFCSPKADPPPQLHSARVAGLRREVYRPEARPPFSGAYPTVQMDDAGPLGIFIPSRSEHAEMRAMMTPRLLDRFYRQVNRLVRLNPRVRDGQTLVHLACSSTKVVRCDLFPLPHADLIRLLCYLGADPDAIDANGYRPIGTILASRSLQDNVKAEIIATLVRDCGAHYDASVMPPTWLQTSREGDTDSADVKALRWPWGAACQTVVSLSGLRPAALVSLKCLATHALPPAARNCPTLFPEALLTFVRLHHHLA
;
A
#
# COMPACT_ATOMS: atom_id res chain seq x y z
N MET A 1 -22.50 12.25 25.69
CA MET A 1 -23.85 11.88 25.21
C MET A 1 -24.13 12.78 24.02
N GLU A 2 -23.62 12.42 22.83
CA GLU A 2 -24.00 13.08 21.57
C GLU A 2 -24.11 12.02 20.47
N PRO A 3 -25.29 11.38 20.33
CA PRO A 3 -25.62 10.48 19.24
C PRO A 3 -26.35 11.17 18.06
N TYR A 4 -26.34 12.50 17.96
CA TYR A 4 -27.34 13.21 17.15
C TYR A 4 -26.92 13.68 15.74
N GLU A 5 -25.68 13.47 15.28
CA GLU A 5 -25.24 14.05 13.99
C GLU A 5 -25.31 13.09 12.77
N GLU A 6 -25.41 11.77 12.94
CA GLU A 6 -25.44 10.83 11.80
C GLU A 6 -26.84 10.32 11.44
N ASP A 7 -27.80 10.26 12.39
CA ASP A 7 -29.17 9.82 12.09
C ASP A 7 -30.00 10.88 11.34
N ALA A 8 -29.49 12.11 11.23
CA ALA A 8 -30.06 13.14 10.35
C ALA A 8 -29.74 12.90 8.86
N GLN A 9 -28.82 11.97 8.56
CA GLN A 9 -28.33 11.74 7.20
C GLN A 9 -29.28 10.87 6.35
N GLU A 10 -30.25 10.16 6.95
CA GLU A 10 -31.13 9.20 6.24
C GLU A 10 -32.55 9.73 5.96
N LYS A 11 -32.93 10.88 6.52
CA LYS A 11 -34.30 11.43 6.40
C LYS A 11 -34.45 12.64 5.48
N ALA A 12 -33.39 13.02 4.78
CA ALA A 12 -33.40 14.20 3.96
C ALA A 12 -33.24 13.81 2.49
N ASP A 13 -34.24 13.10 1.96
CA ASP A 13 -34.31 12.70 0.55
C ASP A 13 -35.65 13.13 -0.04
N VAL A 14 -35.91 14.45 0.02
CA VAL A 14 -36.89 15.18 -0.80
C VAL A 14 -36.31 16.60 -0.95
N ASP A 15 -36.37 17.16 -2.16
CA ASP A 15 -35.95 18.51 -2.59
C ASP A 15 -34.49 18.72 -3.05
N GLY A 16 -34.28 18.65 -4.37
CA GLY A 16 -33.38 19.54 -5.12
C GLY A 16 -31.94 19.71 -4.62
N LYS A 17 -31.37 18.68 -3.98
CA LYS A 17 -30.13 18.82 -3.22
C LYS A 17 -28.92 19.03 -4.12
N GLU A 18 -28.17 20.09 -3.80
CA GLU A 18 -26.86 20.39 -4.34
C GLU A 18 -25.98 19.12 -4.43
N PRO A 19 -25.25 18.88 -5.54
CA PRO A 19 -24.42 17.69 -5.72
C PRO A 19 -23.53 17.43 -4.51
N LEU A 20 -23.45 16.16 -4.06
CA LEU A 20 -22.66 15.73 -2.90
C LEU A 20 -21.19 16.21 -2.96
N LEU A 21 -20.65 16.32 -4.17
CA LEU A 21 -19.30 16.83 -4.40
C LEU A 21 -19.14 18.30 -3.98
N ILE A 22 -20.12 19.15 -4.32
CA ILE A 22 -20.10 20.58 -4.00
C ILE A 22 -20.27 20.76 -2.49
N GLN A 23 -21.16 19.99 -1.86
CA GLN A 23 -21.31 19.97 -0.40
C GLN A 23 -20.00 19.59 0.30
N ARG A 24 -19.30 18.57 -0.20
CA ARG A 24 -18.01 18.12 0.33
C ARG A 24 -16.92 19.19 0.17
N LEU A 25 -16.84 19.83 -0.98
CA LEU A 25 -15.88 20.92 -1.23
C LEU A 25 -16.14 22.11 -0.30
N ARG A 26 -17.40 22.52 -0.13
CA ARG A 26 -17.79 23.58 0.81
C ARG A 26 -17.42 23.26 2.26
N ARG A 27 -17.68 22.02 2.70
CA ARG A 27 -17.30 21.58 4.06
C ARG A 27 -15.79 21.66 4.28
N LEU A 28 -15.00 21.25 3.29
CA LEU A 28 -13.54 21.29 3.38
C LEU A 28 -12.97 22.70 3.23
N SER A 29 -13.58 23.54 2.39
CA SER A 29 -13.20 24.95 2.31
C SER A 29 -13.50 25.66 3.63
N PHE A 30 -14.64 25.36 4.26
CA PHE A 30 -14.98 25.88 5.59
C PHE A 30 -13.99 25.42 6.65
N ALA A 31 -13.58 24.15 6.64
CA ALA A 31 -12.56 23.66 7.57
C ALA A 31 -11.18 24.32 7.38
N ALA A 32 -10.87 24.82 6.17
CA ALA A 32 -9.60 25.47 5.87
C ALA A 32 -9.62 27.00 6.09
N PHE A 33 -10.67 27.67 5.62
CA PHE A 33 -10.79 29.13 5.60
C PHE A 33 -11.73 29.69 6.69
N GLY A 34 -12.53 28.85 7.33
CA GLY A 34 -13.62 29.30 8.19
C GLY A 34 -14.64 30.13 7.41
N HIS A 35 -15.02 31.27 7.99
CA HIS A 35 -15.95 32.23 7.37
C HIS A 35 -15.25 33.32 6.55
N ILE A 36 -13.93 33.22 6.33
CA ILE A 36 -13.18 34.26 5.63
C ILE A 36 -13.51 34.23 4.14
N ARG A 37 -13.87 35.40 3.60
CA ARG A 37 -14.10 35.63 2.17
C ARG A 37 -13.15 36.70 1.64
N GLU A 38 -13.10 36.80 0.31
CA GLU A 38 -12.33 37.84 -0.35
C GLU A 38 -12.98 39.21 -0.05
N PHE A 39 -12.15 40.22 0.22
CA PHE A 39 -12.64 41.59 0.38
C PHE A 39 -13.29 42.07 -0.92
N ALA A 40 -14.43 42.76 -0.82
CA ALA A 40 -15.19 43.20 -1.98
C ALA A 40 -15.03 44.70 -2.29
N ASN A 41 -14.57 45.49 -1.32
CA ASN A 41 -14.52 46.96 -1.41
C ASN A 41 -13.37 47.54 -0.57
N PRO A 42 -13.03 48.84 -0.72
CA PRO A 42 -11.92 49.46 -0.02
C PRO A 42 -12.06 49.47 1.52
N VAL A 43 -13.29 49.47 2.03
CA VAL A 43 -13.56 49.45 3.48
C VAL A 43 -13.22 48.07 4.05
N GLU A 44 -13.73 47.01 3.44
CA GLU A 44 -13.39 45.62 3.80
C GLU A 44 -11.87 45.35 3.65
N LEU A 45 -11.21 45.96 2.66
CA LEU A 45 -9.76 45.85 2.52
C LEU A 45 -9.02 46.49 3.71
N HIS A 46 -9.50 47.65 4.19
CA HIS A 46 -8.91 48.29 5.38
C HIS A 46 -9.12 47.42 6.63
N GLU A 47 -10.31 46.86 6.82
CA GLU A 47 -10.60 45.93 7.93
C GLU A 47 -9.70 44.69 7.88
N VAL A 48 -9.62 44.03 6.72
CA VAL A 48 -8.78 42.84 6.54
C VAL A 48 -7.30 43.17 6.72
N SER A 49 -6.84 44.36 6.36
CA SER A 49 -5.43 44.76 6.56
C SER A 49 -5.01 44.83 8.04
N GLN A 50 -5.97 44.98 8.95
CA GLN A 50 -5.73 45.00 10.39
C GLN A 50 -5.78 43.58 11.01
N ASP A 51 -6.39 42.61 10.33
CA ASP A 51 -6.42 41.20 10.75
C ASP A 51 -5.33 40.40 10.05
N ALA A 52 -4.21 40.15 10.75
CA ALA A 52 -3.08 39.39 10.21
C ALA A 52 -3.45 37.97 9.78
N TYR A 53 -4.46 37.34 10.40
CA TYR A 53 -4.92 36.02 10.03
C TYR A 53 -5.73 36.06 8.73
N ALA A 54 -6.73 36.94 8.65
CA ALA A 54 -7.57 37.09 7.45
C ALA A 54 -6.78 37.61 6.25
N LEU A 55 -5.88 38.58 6.45
CA LEU A 55 -5.02 39.13 5.39
C LEU A 55 -4.19 38.04 4.73
N ALA A 56 -3.62 37.15 5.53
CA ALA A 56 -2.76 36.08 5.02
C ALA A 56 -3.53 34.98 4.25
N LEU A 57 -4.86 34.93 4.36
CA LEU A 57 -5.70 34.02 3.56
C LEU A 57 -6.20 34.66 2.25
N GLN A 58 -6.22 35.98 2.13
CA GLN A 58 -6.66 36.68 0.90
C GLN A 58 -5.92 36.21 -0.35
N PRO A 59 -4.59 36.05 -0.37
CA PRO A 59 -3.88 35.60 -1.57
C PRO A 59 -4.28 34.19 -2.03
N LEU A 60 -4.80 33.35 -1.14
CA LEU A 60 -5.27 32.01 -1.48
C LEU A 60 -6.65 32.06 -2.12
N LEU A 61 -7.54 32.90 -1.59
CA LEU A 61 -8.88 33.13 -2.16
C LEU A 61 -8.77 33.76 -3.55
N ILE A 62 -7.89 34.76 -3.71
CA ILE A 62 -7.60 35.38 -5.01
C ILE A 62 -7.07 34.36 -6.01
N ARG A 63 -6.13 33.48 -5.61
CA ARG A 63 -5.63 32.40 -6.49
C ARG A 63 -6.73 31.43 -6.90
N LEU A 64 -7.57 31.00 -5.96
CA LEU A 64 -8.71 30.12 -6.25
C LEU A 64 -9.66 30.75 -7.27
N ARG A 65 -9.89 32.07 -7.19
CA ARG A 65 -10.77 32.80 -8.11
C ARG A 65 -10.13 33.06 -9.48
N ILE A 66 -8.86 33.45 -9.52
CA ILE A 66 -8.17 33.89 -10.76
C ILE A 66 -7.57 32.71 -11.51
N LEU A 67 -6.76 31.89 -10.84
CA LEU A 67 -6.06 30.76 -11.47
C LEU A 67 -6.96 29.53 -11.59
N GLY A 68 -7.91 29.38 -10.67
CA GLY A 68 -8.77 28.21 -10.59
C GLY A 68 -8.17 27.08 -9.74
N PRO A 69 -9.00 26.08 -9.40
CA PRO A 69 -8.60 24.94 -8.57
C PRO A 69 -7.78 23.87 -9.30
N ASP A 70 -7.76 23.90 -10.62
CA ASP A 70 -6.98 23.06 -11.54
C ASP A 70 -5.55 23.55 -11.73
N HIS A 71 -5.24 24.81 -11.39
CA HIS A 71 -3.88 25.32 -11.50
C HIS A 71 -2.96 24.73 -10.40
N PRO A 72 -1.76 24.22 -10.75
CA PRO A 72 -0.82 23.60 -9.79
C PRO A 72 -0.48 24.50 -8.59
N ASP A 73 -0.27 25.78 -8.84
CA ASP A 73 0.10 26.74 -7.79
C ASP A 73 -1.00 26.93 -6.74
N THR A 74 -2.27 26.80 -7.13
CA THR A 74 -3.39 26.92 -6.18
C THR A 74 -3.27 25.84 -5.10
N ALA A 75 -3.10 24.57 -5.51
CA ALA A 75 -2.91 23.47 -4.56
C ALA A 75 -1.56 23.53 -3.83
N TYR A 76 -0.51 24.06 -4.46
CA TYR A 76 0.80 24.26 -3.82
C TYR A 76 0.71 25.27 -2.68
N PHE A 77 0.18 26.48 -2.93
CA PHE A 77 0.12 27.54 -1.91
C PHE A 77 -0.87 27.22 -0.77
N LEU A 78 -1.95 26.47 -1.04
CA LEU A 78 -2.80 25.93 0.02
C LEU A 78 -2.01 25.02 0.96
N ARG A 79 -1.20 24.10 0.42
CA ARG A 79 -0.36 23.22 1.24
C ARG A 79 0.76 23.99 1.95
N TYR A 80 1.38 24.95 1.27
CA TYR A 80 2.40 25.81 1.88
C TYR A 80 1.83 26.56 3.08
N ARG A 81 0.63 27.15 2.96
CA ARG A 81 -0.03 27.80 4.09
C ARG A 81 -0.31 26.84 5.23
N GLY A 82 -0.73 25.61 4.91
CA GLY A 82 -0.88 24.55 5.90
C GLY A 82 0.43 24.26 6.65
N ALA A 83 1.55 24.16 5.93
CA ALA A 83 2.87 23.98 6.54
C ALA A 83 3.24 25.14 7.48
N THR A 84 3.00 26.40 7.08
CA THR A 84 3.20 27.56 7.96
C THR A 84 2.35 27.49 9.21
N HIS A 85 1.12 26.98 9.13
CA HIS A 85 0.30 26.74 10.33
C HIS A 85 0.89 25.65 11.22
N ALA A 86 1.39 24.57 10.64
CA ALA A 86 2.09 23.54 11.40
C ALA A 86 3.34 24.12 12.09
N ASP A 87 4.17 24.93 11.43
CA ASP A 87 5.36 25.52 12.05
C ASP A 87 5.02 26.38 13.28
N ASN A 88 3.81 26.96 13.31
CA ASN A 88 3.27 27.71 14.45
C ASN A 88 2.53 26.84 15.51
N GLY A 89 2.61 25.51 15.42
CA GLY A 89 1.93 24.57 16.32
C GLY A 89 0.45 24.29 15.98
N ALA A 90 -0.07 24.89 14.92
CA ALA A 90 -1.49 24.88 14.55
C ALA A 90 -1.81 23.73 13.57
N MET A 91 -1.66 22.48 14.06
CA MET A 91 -1.76 21.27 13.23
C MET A 91 -3.16 21.05 12.63
N SER A 92 -4.23 21.43 13.35
CA SER A 92 -5.60 21.27 12.85
C SER A 92 -5.85 22.11 11.58
N GLN A 93 -5.37 23.36 11.54
CA GLN A 93 -5.43 24.20 10.34
C GLN A 93 -4.59 23.62 9.21
N CYS A 94 -3.37 23.13 9.50
CA CYS A 94 -2.54 22.46 8.50
C CYS A 94 -3.29 21.34 7.78
N LEU A 95 -3.89 20.44 8.56
CA LEU A 95 -4.66 19.31 8.04
C LEU A 95 -5.90 19.78 7.29
N GLY A 96 -6.59 20.83 7.75
CA GLY A 96 -7.71 21.45 7.03
C GLY A 96 -7.31 21.90 5.62
N PHE A 97 -6.23 22.68 5.51
CA PHE A 97 -5.70 23.14 4.22
C PHE A 97 -5.25 22.00 3.31
N TRP A 98 -4.51 21.02 3.85
CA TRP A 98 -4.01 19.91 3.04
C TRP A 98 -5.12 18.99 2.56
N ARG A 99 -6.14 18.75 3.38
CA ARG A 99 -7.34 17.99 2.98
C ARG A 99 -8.12 18.71 1.89
N TYR A 100 -8.29 20.02 2.02
CA TYR A 100 -8.93 20.82 0.98
C TYR A 100 -8.12 20.77 -0.33
N ALA A 101 -6.79 20.94 -0.26
CA ALA A 101 -5.92 20.85 -1.43
C ALA A 101 -5.98 19.48 -2.12
N VAL A 102 -5.92 18.37 -1.38
CA VAL A 102 -6.07 17.02 -1.96
C VAL A 102 -7.45 16.81 -2.57
N GLN A 103 -8.51 17.34 -1.95
CA GLN A 103 -9.83 17.24 -2.53
C GLN A 103 -9.95 18.04 -3.84
N LEU A 104 -9.37 19.24 -3.91
CA LEU A 104 -9.33 20.00 -5.16
C LEU A 104 -8.57 19.23 -6.24
N GLN A 105 -7.38 18.71 -5.91
CA GLN A 105 -6.60 17.88 -6.84
C GLN A 105 -7.41 16.68 -7.32
N ARG A 106 -8.10 15.99 -6.41
CA ARG A 106 -8.94 14.85 -6.76
C ARG A 106 -10.06 15.26 -7.74
N VAL A 107 -10.68 16.41 -7.55
CA VAL A 107 -11.83 16.83 -8.37
C VAL A 107 -11.41 17.37 -9.73
N PHE A 108 -10.36 18.20 -9.75
CA PHE A 108 -10.04 19.02 -10.91
C PHE A 108 -8.81 18.54 -11.70
N LEU A 109 -8.00 17.63 -11.14
CA LEU A 109 -6.82 17.11 -11.82
C LEU A 109 -6.98 15.66 -12.25
N GLU A 110 -6.19 15.33 -13.28
CA GLU A 110 -5.93 13.97 -13.74
C GLU A 110 -5.32 13.13 -12.61
N PRO A 111 -5.70 11.84 -12.51
CA PRO A 111 -5.12 10.94 -11.53
C PRO A 111 -3.62 10.72 -11.82
N LEU A 112 -2.86 10.31 -10.81
CA LEU A 112 -1.42 10.01 -10.94
C LEU A 112 -0.51 11.18 -11.37
N CYS A 113 -1.05 12.39 -11.50
CA CYS A 113 -0.26 13.59 -11.79
C CYS A 113 0.77 13.87 -10.69
N PHE A 114 1.85 14.57 -11.06
CA PHE A 114 2.95 14.88 -10.12
C PHE A 114 2.47 15.70 -8.91
N ILE A 115 1.41 16.50 -9.09
CA ILE A 115 0.83 17.36 -8.06
C ILE A 115 0.25 16.49 -6.93
N ALA A 116 -0.58 15.49 -7.28
CA ALA A 116 -1.17 14.55 -6.32
C ALA A 116 -0.08 13.75 -5.57
N GLN A 117 0.96 13.31 -6.27
CA GLN A 117 2.08 12.62 -5.62
C GLN A 117 2.80 13.49 -4.60
N SER A 118 3.07 14.75 -4.96
CA SER A 118 3.74 15.68 -4.06
C SER A 118 2.90 15.95 -2.80
N ALA A 119 1.56 15.88 -2.90
CA ALA A 119 0.67 16.00 -1.76
C ALA A 119 0.81 14.81 -0.81
N PHE A 120 0.74 13.58 -1.34
CA PHE A 120 0.91 12.38 -0.52
C PHE A 120 2.30 12.25 0.10
N LEU A 121 3.34 12.68 -0.62
CA LEU A 121 4.69 12.78 -0.05
C LEU A 121 4.76 13.81 1.08
N GLY A 122 4.07 14.94 0.96
CA GLY A 122 3.95 15.91 2.06
C GLY A 122 3.30 15.30 3.30
N PHE A 123 2.20 14.56 3.14
CA PHE A 123 1.59 13.80 4.25
C PHE A 123 2.54 12.77 4.86
N ALA A 124 3.31 12.08 4.01
CA ALA A 124 4.33 11.15 4.46
C ALA A 124 5.40 11.84 5.32
N GLU A 125 5.93 12.96 4.86
CA GLU A 125 6.92 13.74 5.61
C GLU A 125 6.34 14.27 6.92
N LEU A 126 5.12 14.82 6.90
CA LEU A 126 4.42 15.32 8.09
C LEU A 126 4.23 14.23 9.14
N PHE A 127 3.69 13.07 8.74
CA PHE A 127 3.52 11.95 9.67
C PHE A 127 4.85 11.42 10.17
N ASN A 128 5.90 11.40 9.34
CA ASN A 128 7.23 11.03 9.80
C ASN A 128 7.71 11.98 10.90
N VAL A 129 7.63 13.30 10.72
CA VAL A 129 8.10 14.27 11.74
C VAL A 129 7.27 14.16 13.04
N ILE A 130 5.94 14.00 12.94
CA ILE A 130 5.06 13.80 14.11
C ILE A 130 5.41 12.49 14.82
N LEU A 131 5.51 11.39 14.08
CA LEU A 131 5.84 10.07 14.61
C LEU A 131 7.30 9.93 15.01
N SER A 132 8.19 10.86 14.68
CA SER A 132 9.53 10.93 15.27
C SER A 132 9.55 11.74 16.58
N ASN A 133 8.41 12.28 17.03
CA ASN A 133 8.33 13.32 18.07
C ASN A 133 9.27 14.52 17.82
N ARG A 134 9.62 14.79 16.55
CA ARG A 134 10.46 15.95 16.17
C ARG A 134 9.64 17.23 16.07
N TYR A 135 8.31 17.10 16.06
CA TYR A 135 7.38 18.21 15.98
C TYR A 135 6.88 18.61 17.37
N SER A 136 7.10 19.86 17.76
CA SER A 136 6.72 20.38 19.08
C SER A 136 5.22 20.57 19.28
N GLY A 137 4.47 20.85 18.20
CA GLY A 137 3.04 21.17 18.28
C GLY A 137 2.10 19.97 18.43
N LEU A 138 2.57 18.74 18.20
CA LEU A 138 1.77 17.51 18.31
C LEU A 138 2.68 16.31 18.54
N ARG A 139 2.56 15.69 19.71
CA ARG A 139 3.24 14.43 20.01
C ARG A 139 2.61 13.25 19.25
N ALA A 140 3.42 12.26 18.91
CA ALA A 140 3.01 11.04 18.22
C ALA A 140 1.80 10.34 18.88
N VAL A 141 1.78 10.28 20.21
CA VAL A 141 0.71 9.62 21.00
C VAL A 141 -0.66 10.28 20.80
N HIS A 142 -0.70 11.56 20.43
CA HIS A 142 -1.95 12.31 20.21
C HIS A 142 -2.34 12.36 18.73
N LEU A 143 -1.62 11.66 17.85
CA LEU A 143 -1.97 11.59 16.43
C LEU A 143 -3.27 10.80 16.24
N GLN A 144 -4.30 11.45 15.71
CA GLN A 144 -5.58 10.81 15.46
C GLN A 144 -5.51 9.84 14.26
N PRO A 145 -5.97 8.58 14.39
CA PRO A 145 -5.91 7.60 13.30
C PRO A 145 -6.73 8.01 12.08
N ARG A 146 -7.82 8.76 12.29
CA ARG A 146 -8.70 9.26 11.22
C ARG A 146 -7.94 9.99 10.12
N LEU A 147 -6.88 10.72 10.46
CA LEU A 147 -6.09 11.50 9.51
C LEU A 147 -5.32 10.60 8.54
N ILE A 148 -4.73 9.52 9.05
CA ILE A 148 -4.02 8.53 8.23
C ILE A 148 -5.04 7.77 7.35
N LEU A 149 -6.19 7.39 7.92
CA LEU A 149 -7.24 6.70 7.16
C LEU A 149 -7.80 7.54 6.01
N GLU A 150 -7.94 8.85 6.18
CA GLU A 150 -8.37 9.73 5.10
C GLU A 150 -7.31 9.88 3.99
N CYS A 151 -6.02 9.79 4.35
CA CYS A 151 -4.94 9.72 3.36
C CYS A 151 -4.97 8.39 2.59
N ILE A 152 -5.23 7.27 3.29
CA ILE A 152 -5.43 5.96 2.65
C ILE A 152 -6.61 6.01 1.68
N ASP A 153 -7.75 6.56 2.09
CA ASP A 153 -8.92 6.71 1.22
C ASP A 153 -8.61 7.54 -0.03
N ALA A 154 -7.91 8.66 0.15
CA ALA A 154 -7.56 9.54 -0.96
C ALA A 154 -6.56 8.88 -1.93
N ILE A 155 -5.60 8.11 -1.42
CA ILE A 155 -4.64 7.39 -2.27
C ILE A 155 -5.33 6.25 -3.01
N ILE A 156 -6.15 5.44 -2.35
CA ILE A 156 -6.86 4.32 -3.00
C ILE A 156 -7.79 4.84 -4.08
N ASP A 157 -8.50 5.95 -3.82
CA ASP A 157 -9.32 6.61 -4.84
C ASP A 157 -8.48 7.08 -6.04
N ASN A 158 -7.29 7.62 -5.79
CA ASN A 158 -6.39 8.05 -6.86
C ASN A 158 -5.76 6.88 -7.63
N ILE A 159 -5.51 5.75 -6.96
CA ILE A 159 -5.04 4.50 -7.59
C ILE A 159 -6.14 3.94 -8.49
N GLU A 160 -7.37 3.84 -7.99
CA GLU A 160 -8.53 3.35 -8.76
C GLU A 160 -8.77 4.20 -10.00
N ARG A 161 -8.87 5.53 -9.82
CA ARG A 161 -8.98 6.47 -10.93
C ARG A 161 -7.79 6.38 -11.88
N GLY A 162 -6.58 6.16 -11.35
CA GLY A 162 -5.38 5.98 -12.15
C GLY A 162 -5.39 4.70 -12.97
N MET A 163 -6.00 3.63 -12.46
CA MET A 163 -6.19 2.37 -13.20
C MET A 163 -7.25 2.53 -14.29
N ASP A 164 -8.37 3.18 -13.97
CA ASP A 164 -9.44 3.49 -14.93
C ASP A 164 -8.94 4.44 -16.03
N TYR A 165 -8.08 5.39 -15.65
CA TYR A 165 -7.43 6.34 -16.55
C TYR A 165 -6.29 5.70 -17.36
N SER A 166 -5.71 4.58 -16.89
CA SER A 166 -4.53 3.97 -17.51
C SER A 166 -4.78 3.61 -18.98
N TYR A 167 -3.70 3.69 -19.75
CA TYR A 167 -3.52 3.59 -21.21
C TYR A 167 -4.31 2.52 -21.99
N GLU A 168 -4.99 1.58 -21.32
CA GLU A 168 -5.87 0.57 -21.96
C GLU A 168 -6.95 1.23 -22.83
N VAL A 169 -7.56 2.32 -22.38
CA VAL A 169 -8.62 3.03 -23.12
C VAL A 169 -8.09 3.73 -24.37
N TRP A 170 -6.85 4.25 -24.34
CA TRP A 170 -6.28 5.01 -25.45
C TRP A 170 -5.53 4.15 -26.48
N ASN A 171 -4.96 2.98 -26.08
CA ASN A 171 -4.02 2.27 -26.94
C ASN A 171 -4.15 0.74 -26.98
N LYS A 172 -5.19 0.14 -26.39
CA LYS A 172 -5.45 -1.32 -26.47
C LYS A 172 -4.26 -2.21 -26.06
N ARG A 173 -3.33 -1.69 -25.26
CA ARG A 173 -2.21 -2.46 -24.69
C ARG A 173 -2.56 -2.88 -23.28
N LYS A 174 -2.25 -4.12 -22.93
CA LYS A 174 -2.49 -4.66 -21.59
C LYS A 174 -1.65 -3.89 -20.55
N PRO A 175 -2.12 -3.70 -19.31
CA PRO A 175 -1.57 -2.78 -18.30
C PRO A 175 -0.25 -3.26 -17.69
N TRP A 176 0.56 -4.05 -18.39
CA TRP A 176 1.86 -4.55 -17.95
C TRP A 176 2.96 -4.40 -19.02
N SER A 177 2.67 -3.82 -20.20
CA SER A 177 3.69 -3.49 -21.20
C SER A 177 4.25 -2.08 -20.96
N TYR A 178 4.94 -1.87 -19.85
CA TYR A 178 5.57 -0.59 -19.54
C TYR A 178 7.06 -0.62 -19.92
N SER A 179 7.40 -0.11 -21.11
CA SER A 179 8.78 0.28 -21.39
C SER A 179 9.13 1.60 -20.67
N THR A 180 10.41 1.93 -20.60
CA THR A 180 11.06 3.01 -19.84
C THR A 180 10.62 4.47 -20.13
N ALA A 181 9.40 4.72 -20.60
CA ALA A 181 8.90 6.03 -21.03
C ALA A 181 7.72 6.64 -20.23
N ASP A 182 7.07 5.95 -19.27
CA ASP A 182 5.85 6.51 -18.67
C ASP A 182 6.08 7.07 -17.25
N LYS A 183 6.11 8.41 -17.15
CA LYS A 183 6.10 9.14 -15.86
C LYS A 183 4.93 8.69 -14.98
N GLU A 184 3.79 8.38 -15.58
CA GLU A 184 2.59 7.88 -14.89
C GLU A 184 2.79 6.51 -14.25
N ALA A 185 3.50 5.58 -14.89
CA ALA A 185 3.79 4.27 -14.33
C ALA A 185 4.72 4.37 -13.11
N THR A 186 5.75 5.21 -13.22
CA THR A 186 6.59 5.57 -12.06
C THR A 186 5.73 6.19 -10.96
N ASN A 187 4.72 6.98 -11.36
CA ASN A 187 3.88 7.66 -10.41
C ASN A 187 2.91 6.76 -9.66
N PHE A 188 2.29 5.84 -10.39
CA PHE A 188 1.47 4.76 -9.89
C PHE A 188 2.22 3.91 -8.89
N HIS A 189 3.43 3.48 -9.25
CA HIS A 189 4.31 2.69 -8.38
C HIS A 189 4.62 3.41 -7.07
N ARG A 190 4.93 4.71 -7.13
CA ARG A 190 5.18 5.53 -5.93
C ARG A 190 3.94 5.66 -5.05
N GLN A 191 2.75 5.79 -5.62
CA GLN A 191 1.51 5.90 -4.86
C GLN A 191 1.12 4.61 -4.16
N ILE A 192 1.26 3.47 -4.84
CA ILE A 192 1.00 2.16 -4.21
C ILE A 192 1.98 1.93 -3.05
N ARG A 193 3.25 2.26 -3.23
CA ARG A 193 4.22 2.23 -2.12
C ARG A 193 3.79 3.12 -0.96
N ALA A 194 3.46 4.39 -1.20
CA ALA A 194 2.99 5.30 -0.16
C ALA A 194 1.76 4.75 0.57
N CYS A 195 0.81 4.15 -0.16
CA CYS A 195 -0.35 3.48 0.42
C CYS A 195 0.05 2.35 1.37
N LEU A 196 0.97 1.46 0.96
CA LEU A 196 1.45 0.36 1.81
C LEU A 196 2.14 0.86 3.07
N HIS A 197 2.89 1.96 3.00
CA HIS A 197 3.50 2.59 4.18
C HIS A 197 2.44 3.18 5.12
N PHE A 198 1.38 3.83 4.62
CA PHE A 198 0.30 4.31 5.49
C PHE A 198 -0.50 3.17 6.13
N ILE A 199 -0.70 2.07 5.40
CA ILE A 199 -1.33 0.86 5.94
C ILE A 199 -0.44 0.26 7.04
N SER A 200 0.87 0.10 6.81
CA SER A 200 1.78 -0.45 7.82
C SER A 200 1.87 0.41 9.08
N LEU A 201 1.90 1.74 8.94
CA LEU A 201 1.80 2.68 10.06
C LEU A 201 0.51 2.49 10.86
N THR A 202 -0.62 2.38 10.16
CA THR A 202 -1.92 2.18 10.80
C THR A 202 -1.96 0.86 11.58
N ILE A 203 -1.39 -0.20 11.00
CA ILE A 203 -1.29 -1.51 11.65
C ILE A 203 -0.47 -1.42 12.93
N PHE A 204 0.74 -0.87 12.87
CA PHE A 204 1.65 -0.87 14.01
C PHE A 204 1.15 -0.02 15.19
N TYR A 205 0.72 1.22 14.92
CA TYR A 205 0.37 2.18 15.96
C TYR A 205 -1.06 2.02 16.51
N PHE A 206 -2.02 1.63 15.67
CA PHE A 206 -3.45 1.73 16.01
C PHE A 206 -4.18 0.40 16.06
N CYS A 207 -3.68 -0.65 15.39
CA CYS A 207 -4.36 -1.95 15.40
C CYS A 207 -3.99 -2.76 16.65
N SER A 208 -5.01 -3.34 17.29
CA SER A 208 -4.84 -4.23 18.43
C SER A 208 -4.48 -5.64 17.97
N PRO A 209 -3.61 -6.38 18.69
CA PRO A 209 -3.35 -7.80 18.41
C PRO A 209 -4.57 -8.70 18.53
N LYS A 210 -5.66 -8.23 19.15
CA LYS A 210 -6.93 -8.96 19.27
C LYS A 210 -7.94 -8.59 18.18
N ALA A 211 -7.60 -7.65 17.29
CA ALA A 211 -8.50 -7.18 16.26
C ALA A 211 -8.42 -8.11 15.05
N ASP A 212 -9.56 -8.70 14.71
CA ASP A 212 -9.70 -9.55 13.54
C ASP A 212 -10.54 -8.85 12.45
N PRO A 213 -10.16 -8.97 11.17
CA PRO A 213 -10.95 -8.46 10.07
C PRO A 213 -12.29 -9.19 9.99
N PRO A 214 -13.37 -8.52 9.54
CA PRO A 214 -14.67 -9.15 9.36
C PRO A 214 -14.57 -10.35 8.41
N PRO A 215 -15.15 -11.52 8.75
CA PRO A 215 -15.06 -12.72 7.93
C PRO A 215 -15.71 -12.56 6.55
N GLN A 216 -16.64 -11.61 6.40
CA GLN A 216 -17.31 -11.29 5.12
C GLN A 216 -16.38 -10.61 4.11
N LEU A 217 -15.33 -9.92 4.60
CA LEU A 217 -14.34 -9.29 3.74
C LEU A 217 -13.33 -10.31 3.19
N HIS A 218 -13.38 -11.55 3.69
CA HIS A 218 -12.67 -12.68 3.10
C HIS A 218 -13.20 -12.91 1.69
N SER A 219 -12.39 -12.55 0.70
CA SER A 219 -12.77 -12.51 -0.70
C SER A 219 -13.33 -13.85 -1.21
N ALA A 220 -14.43 -13.80 -1.96
CA ALA A 220 -14.95 -14.93 -2.75
C ALA A 220 -13.91 -15.49 -3.76
N ARG A 221 -12.85 -14.74 -4.06
CA ARG A 221 -11.70 -15.19 -4.88
C ARG A 221 -10.93 -16.32 -4.19
N VAL A 222 -10.93 -16.37 -2.85
CA VAL A 222 -10.32 -17.46 -2.06
C VAL A 222 -11.11 -18.76 -2.23
N ALA A 223 -12.43 -18.70 -2.35
CA ALA A 223 -13.28 -19.87 -2.55
C ALA A 223 -13.12 -20.53 -3.94
N GLY A 224 -12.70 -19.76 -4.96
CA GLY A 224 -12.41 -20.28 -6.30
C GLY A 224 -10.98 -20.79 -6.50
N LEU A 225 -9.99 -20.18 -5.82
CA LEU A 225 -8.56 -20.53 -5.94
C LEU A 225 -8.12 -21.62 -4.96
N ARG A 226 -8.78 -21.78 -3.82
CA ARG A 226 -8.39 -22.73 -2.76
C ARG A 226 -9.49 -23.79 -2.59
N ARG A 227 -9.33 -24.95 -3.24
CA ARG A 227 -10.22 -26.12 -3.05
C ARG A 227 -10.14 -26.73 -1.64
N GLU A 228 -9.14 -26.35 -0.85
CA GLU A 228 -9.08 -26.60 0.58
C GLU A 228 -9.17 -25.25 1.28
N VAL A 229 -10.20 -25.09 2.12
CA VAL A 229 -10.38 -23.90 2.97
C VAL A 229 -9.16 -23.80 3.88
N TYR A 230 -8.11 -23.12 3.42
CA TYR A 230 -6.98 -22.76 4.25
C TYR A 230 -7.51 -21.78 5.30
N ARG A 231 -7.88 -22.33 6.45
CA ARG A 231 -7.95 -21.57 7.70
C ARG A 231 -6.50 -21.37 8.11
N PRO A 232 -5.94 -20.14 8.06
CA PRO A 232 -4.64 -19.90 8.66
C PRO A 232 -4.68 -20.47 10.08
N GLU A 233 -3.68 -21.25 10.49
CA GLU A 233 -3.51 -21.61 11.89
C GLU A 233 -3.67 -20.32 12.69
N ALA A 234 -4.65 -20.29 13.59
CA ALA A 234 -5.26 -19.08 14.16
C ALA A 234 -4.27 -18.16 14.89
N ARG A 235 -3.46 -17.44 14.14
CA ARG A 235 -2.64 -16.33 14.63
C ARG A 235 -3.37 -15.05 14.28
N PRO A 236 -3.55 -14.14 15.24
CA PRO A 236 -4.12 -12.85 14.93
C PRO A 236 -3.29 -12.17 13.83
N PRO A 237 -3.92 -11.45 12.90
CA PRO A 237 -3.23 -10.83 11.77
C PRO A 237 -2.22 -9.78 12.20
N PHE A 238 -2.35 -9.28 13.43
CA PHE A 238 -1.49 -8.28 14.02
C PHE A 238 -0.73 -8.86 15.20
N SER A 239 0.60 -8.91 15.08
CA SER A 239 1.49 -9.28 16.17
C SER A 239 1.61 -8.16 17.22
N GLY A 240 1.44 -6.91 16.78
CA GLY A 240 1.68 -5.73 17.62
C GLY A 240 3.16 -5.52 17.98
N ALA A 241 4.07 -6.24 17.31
CA ALA A 241 5.50 -6.07 17.42
C ALA A 241 6.01 -5.11 16.35
N TYR A 242 7.04 -4.34 16.67
CA TYR A 242 7.72 -3.52 15.67
C TYR A 242 8.48 -4.44 14.70
N PRO A 243 8.45 -4.19 13.38
CA PRO A 243 9.22 -4.99 12.43
C PRO A 243 10.69 -5.03 12.81
N THR A 244 11.26 -6.22 12.77
CA THR A 244 12.64 -6.55 13.10
C THR A 244 13.68 -5.96 12.12
N VAL A 245 13.27 -5.04 11.25
CA VAL A 245 14.09 -4.52 10.14
C VAL A 245 15.02 -3.42 10.63
N GLN A 246 16.32 -3.74 10.58
CA GLN A 246 17.50 -2.87 10.62
C GLN A 246 17.60 -1.97 11.86
N MET A 247 18.11 -2.57 12.94
CA MET A 247 19.03 -1.83 13.81
C MET A 247 20.35 -1.70 13.03
N ASP A 248 20.47 -0.68 12.19
CA ASP A 248 21.81 -0.23 11.81
C ASP A 248 22.48 0.29 13.10
N ASP A 249 23.82 0.23 13.18
CA ASP A 249 24.62 0.66 14.35
C ASP A 249 24.38 2.14 14.77
N ALA A 250 23.52 2.87 14.05
CA ALA A 250 23.04 4.22 14.31
C ALA A 250 21.73 4.30 15.15
N GLY A 251 21.19 3.19 15.64
CA GLY A 251 19.95 3.15 16.43
C GLY A 251 18.68 3.01 15.59
N PRO A 252 17.48 2.91 16.22
CA PRO A 252 16.23 2.79 15.47
C PRO A 252 16.10 3.96 14.51
N LEU A 253 15.86 3.67 13.21
CA LEU A 253 15.36 4.63 12.21
C LEU A 253 14.45 5.58 12.96
N GLY A 254 14.78 6.89 13.08
CA GLY A 254 14.23 7.83 14.08
C GLY A 254 12.70 7.94 14.14
N ILE A 255 12.05 6.86 14.52
CA ILE A 255 10.63 6.53 14.50
C ILE A 255 10.32 6.23 15.96
N PHE A 256 9.28 6.86 16.47
CA PHE A 256 8.86 6.69 17.85
C PHE A 256 8.34 5.27 18.06
N ILE A 257 8.98 4.56 18.99
CA ILE A 257 8.48 3.30 19.53
C ILE A 257 7.77 3.65 20.84
N PRO A 258 6.42 3.62 20.89
CA PRO A 258 5.68 3.96 22.08
C PRO A 258 5.97 2.98 23.22
N SER A 259 5.85 3.45 24.46
CA SER A 259 5.76 2.56 25.62
C SER A 259 4.46 1.72 25.58
N ARG A 260 4.36 0.68 26.42
CA ARG A 260 3.14 -0.16 26.46
C ARG A 260 1.87 0.63 26.77
N SER A 261 1.95 1.65 27.63
CA SER A 261 0.84 2.54 27.95
C SER A 261 0.49 3.46 26.79
N GLU A 262 1.48 4.10 26.17
CA GLU A 262 1.26 4.97 25.00
C GLU A 262 0.69 4.17 23.80
N HIS A 263 1.16 2.94 23.58
CA HIS A 263 0.55 2.04 22.58
C HIS A 263 -0.91 1.72 22.89
N ALA A 264 -1.26 1.54 24.17
CA ALA A 264 -2.64 1.28 24.57
C ALA A 264 -3.53 2.51 24.34
N GLU A 265 -3.02 3.71 24.64
CA GLU A 265 -3.69 4.98 24.34
C GLU A 265 -3.91 5.16 22.84
N MET A 266 -2.88 4.92 22.03
CA MET A 266 -2.99 5.01 20.57
C MET A 266 -4.00 4.02 20.00
N ARG A 267 -3.97 2.76 20.46
CA ARG A 267 -4.95 1.74 20.07
C ARG A 267 -6.36 2.08 20.52
N ALA A 268 -6.53 2.73 21.68
CA ALA A 268 -7.85 3.16 22.17
C ALA A 268 -8.50 4.23 21.29
N MET A 269 -7.70 5.05 20.58
CA MET A 269 -8.23 6.01 19.60
C MET A 269 -8.84 5.34 18.35
N MET A 270 -8.50 4.07 18.07
CA MET A 270 -9.02 3.32 16.94
C MET A 270 -10.39 2.72 17.27
N THR A 271 -11.46 3.48 17.01
CA THR A 271 -12.82 3.00 17.24
C THR A 271 -13.20 1.86 16.30
N PRO A 272 -14.17 0.99 16.66
CA PRO A 272 -14.61 -0.12 15.79
C PRO A 272 -15.07 0.35 14.40
N ARG A 273 -15.71 1.52 14.32
CA ARG A 273 -16.14 2.12 13.05
C ARG A 273 -14.96 2.52 12.16
N LEU A 274 -13.91 3.11 12.75
CA LEU A 274 -12.69 3.47 12.02
C LEU A 274 -11.92 2.23 11.57
N LEU A 275 -11.87 1.20 12.42
CA LEU A 275 -11.24 -0.07 12.11
C LEU A 275 -11.95 -0.81 10.94
N ASP A 276 -13.28 -0.83 10.95
CA ASP A 276 -14.05 -1.41 9.85
C ASP A 276 -13.87 -0.61 8.55
N ARG A 277 -13.87 0.74 8.61
CA ARG A 277 -13.51 1.58 7.46
C ARG A 277 -12.12 1.22 6.92
N PHE A 278 -11.13 1.07 7.80
CA PHE A 278 -9.78 0.65 7.43
C PHE A 278 -9.78 -0.69 6.67
N TYR A 279 -10.41 -1.73 7.22
CA TYR A 279 -10.46 -3.04 6.56
C TYR A 279 -11.16 -3.00 5.20
N ARG A 280 -12.28 -2.29 5.09
CA ARG A 280 -13.00 -2.15 3.81
C ARG A 280 -12.14 -1.46 2.74
N GLN A 281 -11.37 -0.45 3.13
CA GLN A 281 -10.50 0.28 2.20
C GLN A 281 -9.30 -0.57 1.77
N VAL A 282 -8.66 -1.27 2.70
CA VAL A 282 -7.59 -2.22 2.33
C VAL A 282 -8.15 -3.35 1.46
N ASN A 283 -9.35 -3.86 1.75
CA ASN A 283 -10.02 -4.86 0.89
C ASN A 283 -10.29 -4.29 -0.52
N ARG A 284 -10.77 -3.03 -0.62
CA ARG A 284 -10.94 -2.35 -1.91
C ARG A 284 -9.63 -2.34 -2.70
N LEU A 285 -8.51 -1.96 -2.08
CA LEU A 285 -7.19 -1.99 -2.71
C LEU A 285 -6.78 -3.41 -3.18
N VAL A 286 -7.00 -4.43 -2.36
CA VAL A 286 -6.71 -5.84 -2.70
C VAL A 286 -7.57 -6.31 -3.88
N ARG A 287 -8.85 -5.92 -3.91
CA ARG A 287 -9.79 -6.26 -4.99
C ARG A 287 -9.41 -5.60 -6.31
N LEU A 288 -8.95 -4.35 -6.28
CA LEU A 288 -8.40 -3.67 -7.47
C LEU A 288 -7.21 -4.45 -8.06
N ASN A 289 -6.44 -5.14 -7.22
CA ASN A 289 -5.27 -5.94 -7.62
C ASN A 289 -4.32 -5.16 -8.55
N PRO A 290 -3.85 -3.98 -8.13
CA PRO A 290 -2.98 -3.16 -8.96
C PRO A 290 -1.67 -3.90 -9.22
N ARG A 291 -1.23 -3.88 -10.48
CA ARG A 291 0.07 -4.41 -10.91
C ARG A 291 0.95 -3.23 -11.28
N VAL A 292 2.10 -3.13 -10.62
CA VAL A 292 3.06 -2.05 -10.88
C VAL A 292 4.11 -2.49 -11.91
N ARG A 293 5.21 -1.72 -12.02
CA ARG A 293 6.36 -2.04 -12.86
C ARG A 293 6.78 -3.52 -12.68
N ASP A 294 7.11 -4.15 -13.80
CA ASP A 294 7.49 -5.57 -13.87
C ASP A 294 6.40 -6.53 -13.37
N GLY A 295 5.12 -6.12 -13.35
CA GLY A 295 3.99 -6.98 -12.98
C GLY A 295 3.88 -7.30 -11.50
N GLN A 296 4.63 -6.60 -10.63
CA GLN A 296 4.66 -6.86 -9.19
C GLN A 296 3.30 -6.60 -8.55
N THR A 297 2.88 -7.51 -7.65
CA THR A 297 1.69 -7.35 -6.80
C THR A 297 1.95 -6.52 -5.55
N LEU A 298 0.88 -6.16 -4.84
CA LEU A 298 0.95 -5.66 -3.46
C LEU A 298 1.81 -6.55 -2.55
N VAL A 299 1.73 -7.88 -2.68
CA VAL A 299 2.52 -8.81 -1.85
C VAL A 299 4.00 -8.73 -2.21
N HIS A 300 4.36 -8.66 -3.50
CA HIS A 300 5.74 -8.44 -3.93
C HIS A 300 6.32 -7.16 -3.34
N LEU A 301 5.55 -6.06 -3.39
CA LEU A 301 5.97 -4.78 -2.85
C LEU A 301 6.09 -4.79 -1.33
N ALA A 302 5.15 -5.41 -0.62
CA ALA A 302 5.19 -5.55 0.83
C ALA A 302 6.38 -6.39 1.33
N CYS A 303 6.90 -7.29 0.48
CA CYS A 303 8.06 -8.12 0.76
C CYS A 303 9.40 -7.48 0.33
N SER A 304 9.36 -6.37 -0.41
CA SER A 304 10.54 -5.68 -0.91
C SER A 304 10.99 -4.58 0.05
N SER A 305 12.30 -4.39 0.19
CA SER A 305 12.86 -3.23 0.89
C SER A 305 12.67 -1.99 0.01
N THR A 306 11.76 -1.11 0.40
CA THR A 306 11.50 0.12 -0.35
C THR A 306 11.44 1.32 0.56
N LYS A 307 12.33 2.29 0.32
CA LYS A 307 12.23 3.63 0.88
C LYS A 307 11.24 4.45 0.06
N VAL A 308 10.38 5.24 0.71
CA VAL A 308 9.72 6.36 0.01
C VAL A 308 10.81 7.37 -0.28
N VAL A 309 10.91 7.86 -1.52
CA VAL A 309 12.06 8.57 -2.14
C VAL A 309 12.78 9.60 -1.24
N ARG A 310 12.14 10.16 -0.21
CA ARG A 310 12.72 11.13 0.74
C ARG A 310 12.50 10.84 2.22
N CYS A 311 11.68 9.84 2.60
CA CYS A 311 11.36 9.57 4.00
C CYS A 311 11.14 8.08 4.27
N ASP A 312 11.80 7.56 5.30
CA ASP A 312 11.51 6.23 5.84
C ASP A 312 10.30 6.35 6.78
N LEU A 313 9.10 6.49 6.20
CA LEU A 313 7.83 6.58 6.94
C LEU A 313 7.68 5.42 7.92
N PHE A 314 7.81 4.20 7.39
CA PHE A 314 7.81 2.96 8.14
C PHE A 314 8.54 1.90 7.32
N PRO A 315 9.45 1.11 7.90
CA PRO A 315 10.24 0.16 7.15
C PRO A 315 9.33 -0.93 6.54
N LEU A 316 9.49 -1.14 5.23
CA LEU A 316 9.08 -2.36 4.56
C LEU A 316 10.35 -3.18 4.33
N PRO A 317 10.30 -4.51 4.47
CA PRO A 317 9.12 -5.37 4.61
C PRO A 317 8.49 -5.44 6.02
N HIS A 318 7.17 -5.68 6.10
CA HIS A 318 6.41 -5.77 7.35
C HIS A 318 5.50 -7.01 7.39
N ALA A 319 5.72 -7.90 8.37
CA ALA A 319 5.00 -9.17 8.50
C ALA A 319 3.48 -9.02 8.64
N ASP A 320 3.01 -8.09 9.50
CA ASP A 320 1.58 -7.91 9.74
C ASP A 320 0.85 -7.30 8.52
N LEU A 321 1.56 -6.53 7.70
CA LEU A 321 1.02 -6.04 6.42
C LEU A 321 0.77 -7.22 5.47
N ILE A 322 1.74 -8.14 5.36
CA ILE A 322 1.62 -9.32 4.49
C ILE A 322 0.47 -10.22 4.96
N ARG A 323 0.35 -10.46 6.27
CA ARG A 323 -0.76 -11.21 6.87
C ARG A 323 -2.11 -10.58 6.53
N LEU A 324 -2.24 -9.26 6.71
CA LEU A 324 -3.50 -8.55 6.43
C LEU A 324 -3.87 -8.64 4.94
N LEU A 325 -2.92 -8.39 4.03
CA LEU A 325 -3.17 -8.45 2.59
C LEU A 325 -3.63 -9.85 2.17
N CYS A 326 -2.96 -10.90 2.67
CA CYS A 326 -3.32 -12.28 2.35
C CYS A 326 -4.66 -12.69 2.97
N TYR A 327 -4.96 -12.26 4.20
CA TYR A 327 -6.25 -12.50 4.84
C TYR A 327 -7.42 -11.92 4.02
N LEU A 328 -7.22 -10.72 3.47
CA LEU A 328 -8.19 -10.02 2.62
C LEU A 328 -8.26 -10.59 1.18
N GLY A 329 -7.45 -11.60 0.87
CA GLY A 329 -7.51 -12.34 -0.39
C GLY A 329 -6.48 -11.94 -1.44
N ALA A 330 -5.39 -11.28 -1.06
CA ALA A 330 -4.23 -11.16 -1.93
C ALA A 330 -3.59 -12.54 -2.12
N ASP A 331 -3.22 -12.87 -3.35
CA ASP A 331 -2.59 -14.15 -3.67
C ASP A 331 -1.09 -14.12 -3.28
N PRO A 332 -0.65 -14.95 -2.31
CA PRO A 332 0.74 -15.01 -1.89
C PRO A 332 1.65 -15.70 -2.94
N ASP A 333 1.06 -16.40 -3.91
CA ASP A 333 1.73 -17.16 -4.96
C ASP A 333 1.66 -16.50 -6.34
N ALA A 334 1.17 -15.26 -6.39
CA ALA A 334 1.11 -14.50 -7.62
C ALA A 334 2.50 -14.38 -8.27
N ILE A 335 2.54 -14.46 -9.60
CA ILE A 335 3.76 -14.22 -10.39
C ILE A 335 3.84 -12.77 -10.85
N ASP A 336 5.06 -12.24 -10.90
CA ASP A 336 5.41 -11.01 -11.60
C ASP A 336 5.69 -11.27 -13.09
N ALA A 337 6.03 -10.23 -13.86
CA ALA A 337 6.30 -10.35 -15.30
C ALA A 337 7.60 -11.14 -15.61
N ASN A 338 8.51 -11.23 -14.64
CA ASN A 338 9.73 -12.02 -14.74
C ASN A 338 9.52 -13.47 -14.29
N GLY A 339 8.31 -13.84 -13.87
CA GLY A 339 8.01 -15.16 -13.32
C GLY A 339 8.45 -15.35 -11.86
N TYR A 340 8.91 -14.30 -11.18
CA TYR A 340 9.18 -14.36 -9.75
C TYR A 340 7.86 -14.34 -8.97
N ARG A 341 7.79 -15.19 -7.95
CA ARG A 341 6.81 -15.07 -6.87
C ARG A 341 7.38 -14.23 -5.72
N PRO A 342 6.57 -13.82 -4.71
CA PRO A 342 7.07 -13.02 -3.59
C PRO A 342 8.24 -13.67 -2.85
N ILE A 343 8.20 -14.98 -2.62
CA ILE A 343 9.31 -15.74 -2.01
C ILE A 343 10.59 -15.62 -2.83
N GLY A 344 10.48 -15.76 -4.16
CA GLY A 344 11.61 -15.58 -5.05
C GLY A 344 12.20 -14.17 -4.98
N THR A 345 11.35 -13.14 -4.93
CA THR A 345 11.78 -11.74 -4.83
C THR A 345 12.54 -11.45 -3.52
N ILE A 346 12.12 -12.06 -2.41
CA ILE A 346 12.81 -11.94 -1.12
C ILE A 346 14.21 -12.56 -1.18
N LEU A 347 14.31 -13.77 -1.77
CA LEU A 347 15.59 -14.48 -1.91
C LEU A 347 16.54 -13.75 -2.86
N ALA A 348 16.03 -13.17 -3.93
CA ALA A 348 16.81 -12.37 -4.88
C ALA A 348 17.27 -11.02 -4.29
N SER A 349 16.63 -10.53 -3.22
CA SER A 349 16.96 -9.25 -2.61
C SER A 349 18.32 -9.28 -1.92
N ARG A 350 19.22 -8.40 -2.38
CA ARG A 350 20.54 -8.18 -1.76
C ARG A 350 20.49 -7.18 -0.59
N SER A 351 19.39 -6.43 -0.46
CA SER A 351 19.24 -5.39 0.57
C SER A 351 18.80 -5.96 1.93
N LEU A 352 18.22 -7.15 1.96
CA LEU A 352 17.66 -7.74 3.16
C LEU A 352 18.69 -8.64 3.84
N GLN A 353 18.81 -8.52 5.16
CA GLN A 353 19.57 -9.47 5.98
C GLN A 353 18.86 -10.83 6.01
N ASP A 354 19.64 -11.90 6.16
CA ASP A 354 19.12 -13.26 6.06
C ASP A 354 18.12 -13.63 7.17
N ASN A 355 18.28 -13.05 8.37
CA ASN A 355 17.30 -13.18 9.47
C ASN A 355 15.93 -12.57 9.11
N VAL A 356 15.93 -11.42 8.44
CA VAL A 356 14.71 -10.74 8.00
C VAL A 356 14.05 -11.53 6.87
N LYS A 357 14.85 -12.04 5.92
CA LYS A 357 14.34 -12.95 4.87
C LYS A 357 13.67 -14.18 5.47
N ALA A 358 14.30 -14.80 6.48
CA ALA A 358 13.77 -15.95 7.19
C ALA A 358 12.37 -15.71 7.75
N GLU A 359 12.22 -14.60 8.47
CA GLU A 359 10.97 -14.22 9.13
C GLU A 359 9.85 -14.01 8.11
N ILE A 360 10.12 -13.26 7.05
CA ILE A 360 9.11 -12.95 6.03
C ILE A 360 8.71 -14.21 5.26
N ILE A 361 9.67 -15.07 4.90
CA ILE A 361 9.36 -16.34 4.23
C ILE A 361 8.54 -17.25 5.17
N ALA A 362 8.88 -17.29 6.46
CA ALA A 362 8.09 -18.03 7.44
C ALA A 362 6.65 -17.51 7.55
N THR A 363 6.45 -16.18 7.50
CA THR A 363 5.10 -15.59 7.53
C THR A 363 4.30 -15.86 6.26
N LEU A 364 4.93 -15.80 5.09
CA LEU A 364 4.28 -16.16 3.82
C LEU A 364 3.86 -17.62 3.80
N VAL A 365 4.74 -18.54 4.18
CA VAL A 365 4.46 -19.98 4.12
C VAL A 365 3.48 -20.40 5.23
N ARG A 366 3.80 -20.12 6.50
CA ARG A 366 3.02 -20.62 7.65
C ARG A 366 1.73 -19.84 7.87
N ASP A 367 1.74 -18.53 7.70
CA ASP A 367 0.60 -17.69 8.07
C ASP A 367 -0.28 -17.42 6.84
N CYS A 368 0.31 -17.21 5.66
CA CYS A 368 -0.44 -16.86 4.44
C CYS A 368 -0.77 -18.07 3.52
N GLY A 369 -0.11 -19.20 3.74
CA GLY A 369 -0.28 -20.43 2.95
C GLY A 369 0.41 -20.37 1.59
N ALA A 370 1.50 -19.61 1.45
CA ALA A 370 2.31 -19.58 0.24
C ALA A 370 2.95 -20.96 -0.02
N HIS A 371 2.96 -21.39 -1.27
CA HIS A 371 3.55 -22.67 -1.62
C HIS A 371 5.05 -22.68 -1.31
N TYR A 372 5.53 -23.64 -0.54
CA TYR A 372 6.95 -23.70 -0.13
C TYR A 372 7.91 -23.81 -1.34
N ASP A 373 7.52 -24.57 -2.38
CA ASP A 373 8.30 -24.71 -3.62
C ASP A 373 8.13 -23.55 -4.63
N ALA A 374 7.50 -22.43 -4.22
CA ALA A 374 7.30 -21.23 -5.04
C ALA A 374 8.59 -20.46 -5.37
N SER A 375 9.77 -21.00 -5.08
CA SER A 375 11.07 -20.34 -5.31
C SER A 375 11.53 -20.35 -6.76
N VAL A 376 10.69 -20.83 -7.69
CA VAL A 376 11.00 -20.90 -9.13
C VAL A 376 11.40 -19.51 -9.63
N MET A 377 12.71 -19.32 -9.81
CA MET A 377 13.29 -18.24 -10.60
C MET A 377 13.08 -18.62 -12.07
N PRO A 378 12.81 -17.67 -12.99
CA PRO A 378 12.84 -17.99 -14.41
C PRO A 378 14.22 -18.61 -14.74
N PRO A 379 14.25 -19.67 -15.56
CA PRO A 379 15.51 -20.28 -15.96
C PRO A 379 16.39 -19.25 -16.68
N THR A 380 17.69 -19.33 -16.42
CA THR A 380 18.74 -18.35 -16.75
C THR A 380 18.83 -17.96 -18.23
N TRP A 381 18.18 -18.68 -19.15
CA TRP A 381 18.23 -18.41 -20.59
C TRP A 381 17.50 -17.14 -21.06
N LEU A 382 16.69 -16.50 -20.20
CA LEU A 382 16.08 -15.19 -20.51
C LEU A 382 17.01 -13.99 -20.24
N GLN A 383 18.15 -14.16 -19.55
CA GLN A 383 19.13 -13.09 -19.31
C GLN A 383 20.29 -13.10 -20.32
N THR A 384 20.46 -14.17 -21.10
CA THR A 384 21.52 -14.30 -22.11
C THR A 384 20.91 -14.35 -23.50
N SER A 385 20.47 -13.20 -23.99
CA SER A 385 20.27 -12.99 -25.43
C SER A 385 20.82 -11.61 -25.80
N ARG A 386 22.13 -11.44 -25.59
CA ARG A 386 22.93 -10.65 -26.53
C ARG A 386 23.47 -11.66 -27.53
N GLU A 387 23.21 -11.38 -28.80
CA GLU A 387 23.54 -12.22 -29.94
C GLU A 387 25.01 -12.60 -29.96
N GLY A 388 25.28 -13.86 -30.31
CA GLY A 388 26.62 -14.38 -30.60
C GLY A 388 27.24 -15.14 -29.45
N ASP A 389 26.90 -16.42 -29.32
CA ASP A 389 27.90 -17.51 -29.28
C ASP A 389 27.17 -18.83 -29.08
N THR A 390 27.04 -19.57 -30.17
CA THR A 390 26.75 -21.00 -30.16
C THR A 390 28.03 -21.71 -29.77
N ASP A 391 28.10 -22.34 -28.61
CA ASP A 391 28.90 -23.56 -28.47
C ASP A 391 28.48 -24.44 -27.30
N SER A 392 28.58 -25.73 -27.58
CA SER A 392 28.11 -26.85 -26.80
C SER A 392 28.94 -27.09 -25.52
N ALA A 393 28.51 -26.58 -24.38
CA ALA A 393 29.01 -27.06 -23.06
C ALA A 393 28.06 -26.86 -21.86
N ASP A 394 27.08 -25.96 -21.93
CA ASP A 394 26.45 -25.43 -20.70
C ASP A 394 25.14 -26.09 -20.23
N VAL A 395 24.76 -27.25 -20.80
CA VAL A 395 23.56 -27.97 -20.32
C VAL A 395 23.71 -28.51 -18.88
N LYS A 396 24.94 -28.63 -18.37
CA LYS A 396 25.21 -28.98 -16.96
C LYS A 396 25.14 -27.79 -16.00
N ALA A 397 25.25 -26.55 -16.48
CA ALA A 397 25.09 -25.34 -15.66
C ALA A 397 23.61 -24.93 -15.48
N LEU A 398 22.69 -25.58 -16.21
CA LEU A 398 21.23 -25.32 -16.14
C LEU A 398 20.50 -25.94 -14.93
N ARG A 399 21.21 -26.55 -13.97
CA ARG A 399 20.61 -26.99 -12.70
C ARG A 399 20.78 -25.89 -11.65
N TRP A 400 19.80 -24.98 -11.57
CA TRP A 400 19.66 -24.18 -10.36
C TRP A 400 19.42 -25.14 -9.18
N PRO A 401 20.19 -25.04 -8.09
CA PRO A 401 20.15 -26.02 -7.01
C PRO A 401 18.88 -25.79 -6.19
N TRP A 402 17.78 -26.42 -6.60
CA TRP A 402 16.56 -26.56 -5.80
C TRP A 402 16.90 -26.97 -4.36
N GLY A 403 17.89 -27.87 -4.20
CA GLY A 403 18.42 -28.26 -2.92
C GLY A 403 18.95 -27.10 -2.10
N ALA A 404 19.74 -26.18 -2.68
CA ALA A 404 20.36 -25.09 -1.94
C ALA A 404 19.35 -23.99 -1.57
N ALA A 405 18.45 -23.56 -2.47
CA ALA A 405 17.46 -22.53 -2.14
C ALA A 405 16.44 -23.04 -1.10
N CYS A 406 15.95 -24.28 -1.25
CA CYS A 406 15.10 -24.90 -0.22
C CYS A 406 15.90 -25.12 1.07
N GLN A 407 17.16 -25.60 1.02
CA GLN A 407 18.01 -25.70 2.21
C GLN A 407 18.22 -24.34 2.88
N THR A 408 18.43 -23.27 2.12
CA THR A 408 18.56 -21.90 2.64
C THR A 408 17.26 -21.46 3.28
N VAL A 409 16.10 -21.71 2.66
CA VAL A 409 14.82 -21.40 3.30
C VAL A 409 14.62 -22.24 4.56
N VAL A 410 14.86 -23.56 4.54
CA VAL A 410 14.77 -24.42 5.74
C VAL A 410 15.73 -23.95 6.83
N SER A 411 16.99 -23.65 6.48
CA SER A 411 18.02 -23.25 7.43
C SER A 411 17.72 -21.88 8.04
N LEU A 412 17.20 -20.96 7.21
CA LEU A 412 16.85 -19.62 7.65
C LEU A 412 15.57 -19.62 8.49
N SER A 413 14.50 -20.27 8.03
CA SER A 413 13.17 -20.19 8.64
C SER A 413 12.88 -21.27 9.71
N GLY A 414 13.72 -22.31 9.80
CA GLY A 414 13.51 -23.45 10.71
C GLY A 414 12.24 -24.27 10.41
N LEU A 415 11.64 -24.09 9.24
CA LEU A 415 10.43 -24.80 8.82
C LEU A 415 10.72 -26.30 8.69
N ARG A 416 9.87 -27.16 9.27
CA ARG A 416 9.95 -28.61 9.08
C ARG A 416 9.26 -28.98 7.76
N PRO A 417 10.00 -29.36 6.70
CA PRO A 417 9.44 -29.49 5.35
C PRO A 417 8.35 -30.57 5.26
N ALA A 418 8.51 -31.65 6.02
CA ALA A 418 7.61 -32.80 6.00
C ALA A 418 6.16 -32.49 6.44
N ALA A 419 5.92 -31.38 7.14
CA ALA A 419 4.57 -30.97 7.57
C ALA A 419 3.85 -30.07 6.54
N LEU A 420 4.57 -29.50 5.58
CA LEU A 420 4.08 -28.49 4.63
C LEU A 420 4.25 -28.90 3.15
N VAL A 421 4.86 -30.07 2.90
CA VAL A 421 4.97 -30.71 1.59
C VAL A 421 3.78 -31.63 1.39
N SER A 422 2.88 -31.29 0.47
CA SER A 422 1.78 -32.18 0.13
C SER A 422 2.30 -33.39 -0.68
N LEU A 423 1.67 -34.55 -0.51
CA LEU A 423 1.96 -35.79 -1.28
C LEU A 423 1.88 -35.57 -2.80
N LYS A 424 1.03 -34.61 -3.17
CA LYS A 424 0.84 -34.01 -4.49
C LYS A 424 2.13 -33.35 -5.04
N CYS A 425 2.89 -32.61 -4.23
CA CYS A 425 4.18 -31.99 -4.62
C CYS A 425 5.30 -33.03 -4.77
N LEU A 426 5.32 -34.06 -3.93
CA LEU A 426 6.27 -35.17 -4.07
C LEU A 426 6.03 -35.94 -5.38
N ALA A 427 4.76 -36.13 -5.76
CA ALA A 427 4.38 -36.80 -7.00
C ALA A 427 4.78 -36.02 -8.27
N THR A 428 4.71 -34.68 -8.27
CA THR A 428 5.17 -33.87 -9.41
C THR A 428 6.68 -33.91 -9.58
N HIS A 429 7.44 -33.97 -8.48
CA HIS A 429 8.90 -34.05 -8.48
C HIS A 429 9.44 -35.43 -8.88
N ALA A 430 8.68 -36.50 -8.65
CA ALA A 430 9.04 -37.85 -9.05
C ALA A 430 8.89 -38.10 -10.56
N LEU A 431 8.21 -37.22 -11.30
CA LEU A 431 7.96 -37.39 -12.73
C LEU A 431 9.11 -36.83 -13.58
N PRO A 432 9.80 -37.66 -14.38
CA PRO A 432 10.88 -37.21 -15.24
C PRO A 432 10.37 -36.22 -16.30
N PRO A 433 11.18 -35.21 -16.70
CA PRO A 433 10.75 -34.16 -17.63
C PRO A 433 10.28 -34.69 -18.99
N ALA A 434 10.81 -35.84 -19.44
CA ALA A 434 10.38 -36.52 -20.67
C ALA A 434 8.94 -37.07 -20.62
N ALA A 435 8.43 -37.38 -19.42
CA ALA A 435 7.09 -37.94 -19.22
C ALA A 435 5.97 -36.87 -19.34
N ARG A 436 6.34 -35.58 -19.37
CA ARG A 436 5.42 -34.42 -19.38
C ARG A 436 4.80 -34.15 -20.75
N ASN A 437 5.44 -34.63 -21.82
CA ASN A 437 5.01 -34.41 -23.21
C ASN A 437 4.29 -35.61 -23.83
N CYS A 438 4.03 -36.66 -23.05
CA CYS A 438 3.26 -37.83 -23.49
C CYS A 438 1.84 -37.80 -22.90
N PRO A 439 0.83 -37.31 -23.65
CA PRO A 439 -0.55 -37.23 -23.16
C PRO A 439 -1.21 -38.59 -22.94
N THR A 440 -0.58 -39.69 -23.36
CA THR A 440 -1.10 -41.05 -23.30
C THR A 440 -0.70 -41.84 -22.06
N LEU A 441 0.28 -41.36 -21.28
CA LEU A 441 0.85 -42.11 -20.15
C LEU A 441 0.20 -41.80 -18.79
N PHE A 442 -0.56 -40.71 -18.68
CA PHE A 442 -1.16 -40.29 -17.41
C PHE A 442 -2.61 -39.82 -17.62
N PRO A 443 -3.48 -40.02 -16.61
CA PRO A 443 -4.83 -39.46 -16.64
C PRO A 443 -4.79 -37.94 -16.86
N GLU A 444 -5.73 -37.42 -17.64
CA GLU A 444 -5.80 -35.99 -17.97
C GLU A 444 -5.86 -35.09 -16.72
N ALA A 445 -6.52 -35.56 -15.64
CA ALA A 445 -6.53 -34.88 -14.35
C ALA A 445 -5.14 -34.76 -13.70
N LEU A 446 -4.27 -35.74 -13.88
CA LEU A 446 -2.90 -35.77 -13.35
C LEU A 446 -1.97 -34.89 -14.20
N LEU A 447 -2.15 -34.89 -15.52
CA LEU A 447 -1.51 -33.92 -16.42
C LEU A 447 -1.96 -32.48 -16.11
N THR A 448 -3.25 -32.24 -15.90
CA THR A 448 -3.80 -30.94 -15.51
C THR A 448 -3.28 -30.50 -14.14
N PHE A 449 -3.07 -31.45 -13.24
CA PHE A 449 -2.47 -31.23 -11.91
C PHE A 449 -0.98 -30.90 -11.99
N VAL A 450 -0.18 -31.66 -12.75
CA VAL A 450 1.24 -31.35 -13.06
C VAL A 450 1.33 -30.00 -13.76
N ARG A 451 0.39 -29.69 -14.67
CA ARG A 451 0.25 -28.40 -15.32
C ARG A 451 -0.20 -27.29 -14.37
N LEU A 452 -1.03 -27.52 -13.36
CA LEU A 452 -1.37 -26.46 -12.40
C LEU A 452 -0.24 -26.18 -11.40
N HIS A 453 0.56 -27.20 -11.08
CA HIS A 453 1.72 -27.09 -10.20
C HIS A 453 3.00 -26.62 -10.92
N HIS A 454 3.13 -26.94 -12.22
CA HIS A 454 4.22 -26.44 -13.06
C HIS A 454 3.83 -25.23 -13.90
N HIS A 455 2.63 -25.10 -14.51
CA HIS A 455 2.16 -23.94 -15.31
C HIS A 455 1.78 -22.67 -14.53
N LEU A 456 2.51 -22.38 -13.45
CA LEU A 456 3.01 -21.02 -13.27
C LEU A 456 4.35 -20.80 -14.02
N ALA A 457 4.92 -21.79 -14.72
CA ALA A 457 4.97 -22.05 -16.18
C ALA A 457 5.63 -23.43 -16.42
#